data_AF-D2A3D0-F1
#
_entry.id   AF-D2A3D0-F1
#
_cell.length_a   1.000
_cell.length_b   1.000
_cell.length_c   1.000
_cell.angle_alpha   90.00
_cell.angle_beta   90.00
_cell.angle_gamma   90.00
#
_symmetry.space_group_name_H-M   'P 1'
#
loop_
_entity.id
_entity.type
_entity.pdbx_description
1 polymer ?
#
loop_
_entity_poly.entity_id
_entity_poly.type
_entity_poly.pdbx_seq_one_letter_code
_entity_poly.pdbx_strand_id
1 'polypeptide(L)'
;MRFFTLIIFALVALQLCRSSTVTDAETKLQRLRELTTHKLQSAFLDHTRMSNEIDATALAAKEHGKIEIQKKTDKYLAKLKADKALTQRCRGSRDHIFDHLKQSNIDELIRCVDHAGGQSVNVLAAQRLSLSEYVWDAIYEEEKHIIVCGQNHKCLAAAVADLEDKIDEVRKVIEAEVEISKHNKEVQVQVIKACASKSIANVEHELSTIPTCMY
;
A
#
# COMPACT_ATOMS: atom_id res chain seq x y z
N MET A 1 38.90 48.25 -38.11
CA MET A 1 37.52 48.33 -37.58
C MET A 1 36.64 47.14 -37.94
N ARG A 2 36.63 46.59 -39.17
CA ARG A 2 35.75 45.46 -39.56
C ARG A 2 35.97 44.13 -38.80
N PHE A 3 37.20 43.82 -38.37
CA PHE A 3 37.49 42.62 -37.58
C PHE A 3 36.97 42.69 -36.13
N PHE A 4 37.00 43.87 -35.52
CA PHE A 4 36.53 44.08 -34.14
C PHE A 4 35.01 43.92 -34.02
N THR A 5 34.25 44.37 -35.02
CA THR A 5 32.78 44.22 -35.05
C THR A 5 32.34 42.77 -35.23
N LEU A 6 33.06 41.96 -36.02
CA LEU A 6 32.77 40.52 -36.18
C LEU A 6 33.05 39.71 -34.92
N ILE A 7 34.11 40.05 -34.18
CA ILE A 7 34.46 39.38 -32.90
C ILE A 7 33.40 39.71 -31.83
N ILE A 8 32.93 40.95 -31.75
CA ILE A 8 31.87 41.35 -30.82
C ILE A 8 30.56 40.65 -31.16
N PHE A 9 30.18 40.57 -32.45
CA PHE A 9 28.96 39.84 -32.86
C PHE A 9 29.05 38.35 -32.53
N ALA A 10 30.20 37.71 -32.73
CA ALA A 10 30.42 36.31 -32.38
C ALA A 10 30.36 36.08 -30.87
N LEU A 11 30.91 36.99 -30.06
CA LEU A 11 30.84 36.92 -28.60
C LEU A 11 29.41 37.11 -28.09
N VAL A 12 28.66 38.06 -28.63
CA VAL A 12 27.25 38.28 -28.26
C VAL A 12 26.38 37.08 -28.65
N ALA A 13 26.58 36.52 -29.84
CA ALA A 13 25.88 35.29 -30.27
C ALA A 13 26.23 34.09 -29.36
N LEU A 14 27.49 33.93 -28.98
CA LEU A 14 27.92 32.89 -28.02
C LEU A 14 27.33 33.09 -26.63
N GLN A 15 27.16 34.33 -26.17
CA GLN A 15 26.52 34.62 -24.88
C GLN A 15 25.00 34.39 -24.92
N LEU A 16 24.33 34.75 -26.01
CA LEU A 16 22.90 34.50 -26.22
C LEU A 16 22.58 33.00 -26.34
N CYS A 17 23.42 32.23 -27.06
CA CYS A 17 23.27 30.77 -27.12
C CYS A 17 23.54 30.08 -25.77
N ARG A 18 24.44 30.63 -24.94
CA ARG A 18 24.68 30.10 -23.59
C ARG A 18 23.53 30.39 -22.64
N SER A 19 22.91 31.57 -22.72
CA SER A 19 21.76 31.89 -21.88
C SER A 19 20.55 31.01 -22.23
N SER A 20 20.33 30.72 -23.51
CA SER A 20 19.20 29.87 -23.92
C SER A 20 19.32 28.43 -23.39
N THR A 21 20.53 27.83 -23.40
CA THR A 21 20.70 26.44 -22.92
C THR A 21 20.54 26.31 -21.41
N VAL A 22 20.96 27.34 -20.65
CA VAL A 22 20.72 27.40 -19.20
C VAL A 22 19.22 27.50 -18.92
N THR A 23 18.52 28.39 -19.63
CA THR A 23 17.06 28.52 -19.51
C THR A 23 16.31 27.24 -19.90
N ASP A 24 16.77 26.53 -20.93
CA ASP A 24 16.20 25.24 -21.35
C ASP A 24 16.37 24.17 -20.25
N ALA A 25 17.56 24.08 -19.64
CA ALA A 25 17.83 23.17 -18.53
C ALA A 25 16.95 23.48 -17.31
N GLU A 26 16.84 24.75 -16.92
CA GLU A 26 15.96 25.20 -15.82
C GLU A 26 14.49 24.85 -16.11
N THR A 27 14.02 25.10 -17.33
CA THR A 27 12.64 24.81 -17.75
C THR A 27 12.34 23.31 -17.71
N LYS A 28 13.27 22.48 -18.20
CA LYS A 28 13.14 21.01 -18.19
C LYS A 28 13.16 20.46 -16.77
N LEU A 29 14.06 20.95 -15.92
CA LEU A 29 14.12 20.56 -14.53
C LEU A 29 12.84 20.94 -13.78
N GLN A 30 12.31 22.15 -14.00
CA GLN A 30 11.03 22.56 -13.42
C GLN A 30 9.90 21.64 -13.88
N ARG A 31 9.84 21.31 -15.17
CA ARG A 31 8.85 20.37 -15.71
C ARG A 31 8.96 18.98 -15.08
N LEU A 32 10.18 18.47 -14.86
CA LEU A 32 10.42 17.20 -14.18
C LEU A 32 9.90 17.22 -12.74
N ARG A 33 10.19 18.29 -11.98
CA ARG A 33 9.71 18.49 -10.60
C ARG A 33 8.19 18.57 -10.52
N GLU A 34 7.56 19.33 -11.42
CA GLU A 34 6.09 19.48 -11.47
C GLU A 34 5.41 18.14 -11.81
N LEU A 35 5.90 17.44 -12.85
CA LEU A 35 5.39 16.12 -13.23
C LEU A 35 5.52 15.14 -12.07
N THR A 36 6.70 15.11 -11.43
CA THR A 36 7.00 14.23 -10.31
C THR A 36 6.05 14.49 -9.15
N THR A 37 5.89 15.75 -8.76
CA THR A 37 5.00 16.16 -7.68
C THR A 37 3.57 15.68 -7.95
N HIS A 38 3.05 15.95 -9.16
CA HIS A 38 1.71 15.56 -9.54
C HIS A 38 1.54 14.02 -9.57
N LYS A 39 2.50 13.29 -10.13
CA LYS A 39 2.45 11.82 -10.24
C LYS A 39 2.58 11.15 -8.87
N LEU A 40 3.46 11.62 -8.00
CA LEU A 40 3.58 11.13 -6.62
C LEU A 40 2.30 11.43 -5.82
N GLN A 41 1.71 12.62 -5.97
CA GLN A 41 0.42 12.93 -5.34
C GLN A 41 -0.69 11.96 -5.79
N SER A 42 -0.78 11.68 -7.09
CA SER A 42 -1.72 10.69 -7.62
C SER A 42 -1.45 9.29 -7.05
N ALA A 43 -0.20 8.85 -7.02
CA ALA A 43 0.18 7.55 -6.45
C ALA A 43 -0.17 7.46 -4.95
N PHE A 44 0.02 8.54 -4.19
CA PHE A 44 -0.34 8.57 -2.76
C PHE A 44 -1.85 8.51 -2.52
N LEU A 45 -2.65 9.12 -3.40
CA LEU A 45 -4.11 8.97 -3.36
C LEU A 45 -4.51 7.52 -3.65
N ASP A 46 -3.85 6.85 -4.60
CA ASP A 46 -4.08 5.44 -4.89
C ASP A 46 -3.68 4.54 -3.70
N HIS A 47 -2.54 4.79 -3.06
CA HIS A 47 -2.13 4.08 -1.84
C HIS A 47 -3.14 4.27 -0.70
N THR A 48 -3.65 5.49 -0.53
CA THR A 48 -4.70 5.77 0.46
C THR A 48 -5.98 5.01 0.16
N ARG A 49 -6.42 4.98 -1.10
CA ARG A 49 -7.59 4.21 -1.53
C ARG A 49 -7.40 2.71 -1.28
N MET A 50 -6.24 2.16 -1.62
CA MET A 50 -5.90 0.76 -1.37
C MET A 50 -5.94 0.42 0.12
N SER A 51 -5.40 1.29 0.98
CA SER A 51 -5.49 1.12 2.44
C SER A 51 -6.94 1.07 2.91
N ASN A 52 -7.78 1.99 2.45
CA ASN A 52 -9.20 2.02 2.82
C ASN A 52 -9.95 0.76 2.37
N GLU A 53 -9.63 0.21 1.19
CA GLU A 53 -10.21 -1.05 0.69
C GLU A 53 -9.81 -2.26 1.54
N ILE A 54 -8.56 -2.29 2.04
CA ILE A 54 -8.09 -3.31 2.98
C ILE A 54 -8.84 -3.20 4.32
N ASP A 55 -8.96 -1.99 4.87
CA ASP A 55 -9.67 -1.76 6.13
C ASP A 55 -11.15 -2.14 6.02
N ALA A 56 -11.81 -1.79 4.91
CA ALA A 56 -13.19 -2.18 4.64
C ALA A 56 -13.34 -3.71 4.53
N THR A 57 -12.38 -4.38 3.89
CA THR A 57 -12.36 -5.85 3.81
C THR A 57 -12.17 -6.48 5.19
N ALA A 58 -11.26 -5.96 6.01
CA ALA A 58 -11.01 -6.43 7.36
C ALA A 58 -12.26 -6.28 8.25
N LEU A 59 -12.96 -5.14 8.16
CA LEU A 59 -14.21 -4.92 8.87
C LEU A 59 -15.28 -5.93 8.45
N ALA A 60 -15.51 -6.07 7.14
CA ALA A 60 -16.50 -7.01 6.61
C ALA A 60 -16.20 -8.46 7.02
N ALA A 61 -14.92 -8.86 7.00
CA ALA A 61 -14.50 -10.20 7.42
C ALA A 61 -14.77 -10.45 8.92
N LYS A 62 -14.52 -9.44 9.78
CA LYS A 62 -14.84 -9.51 11.22
C LYS A 62 -16.34 -9.63 11.46
N GLU A 63 -17.15 -8.80 10.81
CA GLU A 63 -18.61 -8.81 10.97
C GLU A 63 -19.22 -10.13 10.49
N HIS A 64 -18.86 -10.56 9.28
CA HIS A 64 -19.35 -11.82 8.72
C HIS A 64 -18.92 -13.02 9.59
N GLY A 65 -17.65 -13.06 10.01
CA GLY A 65 -17.16 -14.15 10.84
C GLY A 65 -17.85 -14.22 12.20
N LYS A 66 -18.13 -13.08 12.85
CA LYS A 66 -18.91 -13.05 14.10
C LYS A 66 -20.30 -13.67 13.91
N ILE A 67 -20.98 -13.34 12.83
CA ILE A 67 -22.32 -13.88 12.51
C ILE A 67 -22.25 -15.40 12.32
N GLU A 68 -21.28 -15.89 11.55
CA GLU A 68 -21.16 -17.33 11.30
C GLU A 68 -20.75 -18.12 12.56
N ILE A 69 -19.87 -17.58 13.41
CA ILE A 69 -19.51 -18.18 14.70
C ILE A 69 -20.74 -18.25 15.62
N GLN A 70 -21.52 -17.15 15.70
CA GLN A 70 -22.75 -17.10 16.48
C GLN A 70 -23.75 -18.17 15.99
N LYS A 71 -24.00 -18.23 14.67
CA LYS A 71 -24.90 -19.21 14.06
C LYS A 71 -24.47 -20.65 14.32
N LYS A 72 -23.17 -20.95 14.21
CA LYS A 72 -22.62 -22.27 14.54
C LYS A 72 -22.84 -22.60 16.02
N THR A 73 -22.58 -21.65 16.92
CA THR A 73 -22.80 -21.85 18.36
C THR A 73 -24.27 -22.09 18.67
N ASP A 74 -25.18 -21.30 18.09
CA ASP A 74 -26.63 -21.42 18.29
C ASP A 74 -27.17 -22.79 17.86
N LYS A 75 -26.63 -23.37 16.78
CA LYS A 75 -26.96 -24.74 16.36
C LYS A 75 -26.63 -25.77 17.45
N TYR A 76 -25.50 -25.63 18.14
CA TYR A 76 -25.12 -26.54 19.22
C TYR A 76 -25.91 -26.27 20.51
N LEU A 77 -26.18 -25.01 20.84
CA LEU A 77 -27.05 -24.62 21.96
C LEU A 77 -28.48 -25.17 21.78
N ALA A 78 -29.02 -25.12 20.56
CA ALA A 78 -30.33 -25.70 20.26
C ALA A 78 -30.34 -27.22 20.45
N LYS A 79 -29.29 -27.93 20.01
CA LYS A 79 -29.13 -29.37 20.26
C LYS A 79 -29.06 -29.68 21.76
N LEU A 80 -28.30 -28.89 22.52
CA LEU A 80 -28.19 -29.02 23.97
C LEU A 80 -29.54 -28.87 24.68
N LYS A 81 -30.36 -27.90 24.26
CA LYS A 81 -31.71 -27.68 24.80
C LYS A 81 -32.68 -28.81 24.45
N ALA A 82 -32.54 -29.39 23.26
CA ALA A 82 -33.37 -30.50 22.81
C ALA A 82 -33.02 -31.85 23.47
N ASP A 83 -31.80 -32.00 23.99
CA ASP A 83 -31.37 -33.21 24.67
C ASP A 83 -32.03 -33.36 26.05
N LYS A 84 -33.05 -34.23 26.10
CA LYS A 84 -33.83 -34.53 27.30
C LYS A 84 -33.13 -35.44 28.29
N ALA A 85 -32.06 -36.15 27.89
CA ALA A 85 -31.36 -37.06 28.77
C ALA A 85 -30.52 -36.29 29.81
N LEU A 86 -29.98 -35.12 29.41
CA LEU A 86 -29.02 -34.37 30.23
C LEU A 86 -29.63 -33.84 31.54
N THR A 87 -28.88 -34.03 32.63
CA THR A 87 -29.18 -33.39 33.92
C THR A 87 -29.05 -31.87 33.82
N GLN A 88 -29.80 -31.15 34.66
CA GLN A 88 -29.77 -29.68 34.67
C GLN A 88 -28.37 -29.10 34.94
N ARG A 89 -27.60 -29.72 35.84
CA ARG A 89 -26.21 -29.34 36.12
C ARG A 89 -25.31 -29.50 34.89
N CYS A 90 -25.42 -30.64 34.20
CA CYS A 90 -24.65 -30.86 32.97
C CYS A 90 -25.05 -29.85 31.89
N ARG A 91 -26.36 -29.62 31.71
CA ARG A 91 -26.86 -28.67 30.71
C ARG A 91 -26.27 -27.27 30.94
N GLY A 92 -26.32 -26.76 32.17
CA GLY A 92 -25.72 -25.45 32.51
C GLY A 92 -24.21 -25.39 32.29
N SER A 93 -23.48 -26.45 32.64
CA SER A 93 -22.03 -26.50 32.41
C SER A 93 -21.68 -26.48 30.92
N ARG A 94 -22.40 -27.23 30.08
CA ARG A 94 -22.18 -27.24 28.63
C ARG A 94 -22.56 -25.93 27.96
N ASP A 95 -23.67 -25.33 28.38
CA ASP A 95 -24.14 -24.00 27.91
C ASP A 95 -23.04 -22.95 28.11
N HIS A 96 -22.47 -22.89 29.32
CA HIS A 96 -21.35 -22.01 29.63
C HIS A 96 -20.11 -22.30 28.76
N ILE A 97 -19.76 -23.57 28.52
CA ILE A 97 -18.60 -23.92 27.68
C ILE A 97 -18.83 -23.46 26.23
N PHE A 98 -20.03 -23.65 25.69
CA PHE A 98 -20.39 -23.18 24.35
C PHE A 98 -20.25 -21.66 24.23
N ASP A 99 -20.78 -20.91 25.20
CA ASP A 99 -20.67 -19.45 25.20
C ASP A 99 -19.23 -18.95 25.36
N HIS A 100 -18.43 -19.61 26.20
CA HIS A 100 -17.02 -19.30 26.35
C HIS A 100 -16.24 -19.55 25.05
N LEU A 101 -16.43 -20.71 24.41
CA LEU A 101 -15.77 -21.03 23.14
C LEU A 101 -16.17 -20.07 22.03
N LYS A 102 -17.45 -19.69 21.97
CA LYS A 102 -17.93 -18.66 21.04
C LYS A 102 -17.14 -17.36 21.17
N GLN A 103 -17.02 -16.83 22.40
CA GLN A 103 -16.29 -15.58 22.61
C GLN A 103 -14.81 -15.71 22.30
N SER A 104 -14.17 -16.81 22.74
CA SER A 104 -12.77 -17.08 22.43
C SER A 104 -12.50 -17.13 20.92
N ASN A 105 -13.39 -17.76 20.15
CA ASN A 105 -13.26 -17.84 18.69
C ASN A 105 -13.51 -16.48 18.01
N ILE A 106 -14.43 -15.66 18.54
CA ILE A 106 -14.62 -14.28 18.06
C ILE A 106 -13.36 -13.44 18.31
N ASP A 107 -12.76 -13.56 19.50
CA ASP A 107 -11.54 -12.83 19.84
C ASP A 107 -10.34 -13.28 19.00
N GLU A 108 -10.24 -14.57 18.70
CA GLU A 108 -9.22 -15.10 17.78
C GLU A 108 -9.43 -14.61 16.34
N LEU A 109 -10.67 -14.63 15.84
CA LEU A 109 -11.03 -14.04 14.55
C LEU A 109 -10.60 -12.58 14.46
N ILE A 110 -10.96 -11.77 15.45
CA ILE A 110 -10.61 -10.34 15.47
C ILE A 110 -9.10 -10.17 15.47
N ARG A 111 -8.37 -10.85 16.36
CA ARG A 111 -6.90 -10.74 16.45
C ARG A 111 -6.23 -11.13 15.14
N CYS A 112 -6.67 -12.22 14.52
CA CYS A 112 -6.10 -12.69 13.27
C CYS A 112 -6.33 -11.67 12.14
N VAL A 113 -7.55 -11.15 12.01
CA VAL A 113 -7.88 -10.16 10.96
C VAL A 113 -7.17 -8.83 11.21
N ASP A 114 -7.12 -8.34 12.44
CA ASP A 114 -6.43 -7.09 12.79
C ASP A 114 -4.92 -7.21 12.57
N HIS A 115 -4.32 -8.37 12.87
CA HIS A 115 -2.91 -8.61 12.59
C HIS A 115 -2.62 -8.57 11.08
N ALA A 116 -3.42 -9.28 10.27
CA ALA A 116 -3.28 -9.27 8.82
C ALA A 116 -3.50 -7.86 8.23
N GLY A 117 -4.52 -7.14 8.69
CA GLY A 117 -4.80 -5.76 8.27
C GLY A 117 -3.67 -4.79 8.62
N GLY A 118 -3.16 -4.84 9.86
CA GLY A 118 -2.05 -3.99 10.30
C GLY A 118 -0.76 -4.22 9.50
N GLN A 119 -0.41 -5.47 9.21
CA GLN A 119 0.74 -5.79 8.34
C GLN A 119 0.55 -5.23 6.93
N SER A 120 -0.66 -5.30 6.40
CA SER A 120 -0.99 -4.82 5.05
C SER A 120 -0.81 -3.31 4.90
N VAL A 121 -1.30 -2.54 5.89
CA VAL A 121 -1.16 -1.08 5.91
C VAL A 121 0.31 -0.67 6.03
N ASN A 122 1.09 -1.38 6.86
CA ASN A 122 2.52 -1.12 7.00
C ASN A 122 3.29 -1.34 5.69
N VAL A 123 2.95 -2.39 4.92
CA VAL A 123 3.58 -2.65 3.61
C VAL A 123 3.28 -1.49 2.65
N LEU A 124 2.02 -1.06 2.52
CA LEU A 124 1.65 0.05 1.64
C LEU A 124 2.33 1.37 2.07
N ALA A 125 2.41 1.64 3.36
CA ALA A 125 3.10 2.81 3.88
C ALA A 125 4.61 2.80 3.56
N ALA A 126 5.27 1.64 3.72
CA ALA A 126 6.68 1.49 3.38
C ALA A 126 6.94 1.66 1.88
N GLN A 127 6.11 1.06 1.01
CA GLN A 127 6.20 1.24 -0.44
C GLN A 127 6.04 2.70 -0.85
N ARG A 128 5.07 3.40 -0.24
CA ARG A 128 4.84 4.83 -0.46
C ARG A 128 6.09 5.67 -0.16
N LEU A 129 6.71 5.45 1.01
CA LEU A 129 7.90 6.18 1.43
C LEU A 129 9.09 5.88 0.51
N SER A 130 9.33 4.61 0.22
CA SER A 130 10.44 4.17 -0.63
C SER A 130 10.34 4.73 -2.05
N LEU A 131 9.12 4.77 -2.63
CA LEU A 131 8.91 5.35 -3.96
C LEU A 131 9.23 6.85 -3.96
N SER A 132 8.79 7.57 -2.94
CA SER A 132 9.05 9.01 -2.82
C SER A 132 10.55 9.29 -2.73
N GLU A 133 11.26 8.57 -1.88
CA GLU A 133 12.71 8.71 -1.68
C GLU A 133 13.47 8.42 -2.99
N TYR A 134 13.22 7.26 -3.60
CA TYR A 134 13.87 6.87 -4.85
C TYR A 134 13.72 7.91 -5.97
N VAL A 135 12.49 8.43 -6.16
CA VAL A 135 12.21 9.39 -7.22
C VAL A 135 12.86 10.74 -6.95
N TRP A 136 12.82 11.24 -5.72
CA TRP A 136 13.43 12.53 -5.39
C TRP A 136 14.96 12.49 -5.41
N ASP A 137 15.57 11.38 -4.99
CA ASP A 137 17.02 11.19 -5.09
C ASP A 137 17.50 11.20 -6.55
N ALA A 138 16.75 10.53 -7.44
CA ALA A 138 17.06 10.54 -8.87
C ALA A 138 17.00 11.96 -9.47
N ILE A 139 16.02 12.77 -9.06
CA ILE A 139 15.91 14.17 -9.51
C ILE A 139 17.04 15.01 -8.94
N TYR A 140 17.40 14.81 -7.67
CA TYR A 140 18.48 15.55 -7.03
C TYR A 140 19.84 15.34 -7.71
N GLU A 141 20.14 14.13 -8.18
CA GLU A 141 21.38 13.88 -8.92
C GLU A 141 21.38 14.61 -10.29
N GLU A 142 20.24 14.72 -10.97
CA GLU A 142 20.15 15.54 -12.20
C GLU A 142 20.33 17.03 -11.90
N GLU A 143 19.75 17.54 -10.81
CA GLU A 143 19.95 18.92 -10.37
C GLU A 143 21.42 19.25 -10.13
N LYS A 144 22.10 18.35 -9.43
CA LYS A 144 23.54 18.45 -9.17
C LYS A 144 24.35 18.39 -10.47
N HIS A 145 23.97 17.54 -11.41
CA HIS A 145 24.62 17.46 -12.73
C HIS A 145 24.53 18.80 -13.48
N ILE A 146 23.35 19.43 -13.51
CA ILE A 146 23.15 20.75 -14.12
C ILE A 146 24.02 21.81 -13.44
N ILE A 147 24.07 21.83 -12.10
CA ILE A 147 24.90 22.77 -11.33
C ILE A 147 26.38 22.59 -11.68
N VAL A 148 26.87 21.35 -11.76
CA VAL A 148 28.25 21.02 -12.12
C VAL A 148 28.57 21.44 -13.56
N CYS A 149 27.64 21.27 -14.50
CA CYS A 149 27.80 21.73 -15.87
C CYS A 149 27.97 23.26 -15.98
N GLY A 150 27.40 24.02 -15.04
CA GLY A 150 27.54 25.49 -14.99
C GLY A 150 27.11 26.16 -16.29
N GLN A 151 28.04 26.84 -16.97
CA GLN A 151 27.79 27.49 -18.28
C GLN A 151 28.40 26.72 -19.47
N ASN A 152 28.85 25.48 -19.26
CA ASN A 152 29.43 24.67 -20.34
C ASN A 152 28.31 24.18 -21.27
N HIS A 153 28.18 24.81 -22.43
CA HIS A 153 27.11 24.54 -23.40
C HIS A 153 26.99 23.07 -23.82
N LYS A 154 28.11 22.35 -24.04
CA LYS A 154 28.06 20.92 -24.42
C LYS A 154 27.59 20.03 -23.27
N CYS A 155 28.02 20.37 -22.05
CA CYS A 155 27.60 19.67 -20.83
C CYS A 155 26.10 19.91 -20.57
N LEU A 156 25.66 21.16 -20.63
CA LEU A 156 24.25 21.53 -20.45
C LEU A 156 23.35 20.90 -21.50
N ALA A 157 23.75 20.86 -22.77
CA ALA A 157 22.96 20.23 -23.82
C ALA A 157 22.79 18.71 -23.58
N ALA A 158 23.81 18.04 -23.05
CA ALA A 158 23.70 16.64 -22.64
C ALA A 158 22.77 16.49 -21.42
N ALA A 159 22.94 17.31 -20.39
CA ALA A 159 22.08 17.30 -19.21
C ALA A 159 20.60 17.57 -19.54
N VAL A 160 20.31 18.44 -20.53
CA VAL A 160 18.95 18.67 -21.02
C VAL A 160 18.34 17.41 -21.65
N ALA A 161 19.10 16.67 -22.44
CA ALA A 161 18.65 15.41 -23.02
C ALA A 161 18.41 14.35 -21.93
N ASP A 162 19.33 14.25 -20.97
CA ASP A 162 19.20 13.33 -19.82
C ASP A 162 17.94 13.63 -19.00
N LEU A 163 17.58 14.90 -18.80
CA LEU A 163 16.32 15.30 -18.13
C LEU A 163 15.07 14.84 -18.90
N GLU A 164 15.08 14.87 -20.24
CA GLU A 164 13.94 14.38 -21.03
C GLU A 164 13.74 12.87 -20.86
N ASP A 165 14.83 12.11 -20.88
CA ASP A 165 14.80 10.68 -20.62
C ASP A 165 14.36 10.40 -19.17
N LYS A 166 14.83 11.20 -18.20
CA LYS A 166 14.46 11.08 -16.80
C LYS A 166 12.98 11.32 -16.55
N ILE A 167 12.37 12.28 -17.24
CA ILE A 167 10.93 12.56 -17.19
C ILE A 167 10.12 11.29 -17.53
N ASP A 168 10.51 10.60 -18.59
CA ASP A 168 9.84 9.38 -19.05
C ASP A 168 10.14 8.18 -18.14
N GLU A 169 11.36 8.07 -17.63
CA GLU A 169 11.77 7.04 -16.67
C GLU A 169 10.99 7.16 -15.35
N VAL A 170 10.99 8.34 -14.72
CA VAL A 170 10.28 8.60 -13.45
C VAL A 170 8.79 8.29 -13.59
N ARG A 171 8.18 8.66 -14.72
CA ARG A 171 6.78 8.31 -15.01
C ARG A 171 6.56 6.79 -14.96
N LYS A 172 7.40 6.02 -15.66
CA LYS A 172 7.30 4.55 -15.75
C LYS A 172 7.53 3.89 -14.39
N VAL A 173 8.50 4.37 -13.62
CA VAL A 173 8.80 3.83 -12.27
C VAL A 173 7.61 4.02 -11.35
N ILE A 174 7.05 5.23 -11.28
CA ILE A 174 5.87 5.50 -10.44
C ILE A 174 4.69 4.61 -10.85
N GLU A 175 4.41 4.49 -12.15
CA GLU A 175 3.32 3.65 -12.66
C GLU A 175 3.53 2.17 -12.33
N ALA A 176 4.74 1.65 -12.50
CA ALA A 176 5.08 0.26 -12.16
C ALA A 176 4.93 -0.02 -10.65
N GLU A 177 5.42 0.87 -9.79
CA GLU A 177 5.31 0.72 -8.33
C GLU A 177 3.86 0.76 -7.85
N VAL A 178 3.02 1.60 -8.44
CA VAL A 178 1.58 1.62 -8.14
C VAL A 178 0.92 0.29 -8.53
N GLU A 179 1.26 -0.30 -9.68
CA GLU A 179 0.74 -1.61 -10.08
C GLU A 179 1.21 -2.74 -9.15
N ILE A 180 2.47 -2.70 -8.69
CA ILE A 180 2.99 -3.62 -7.68
C ILE A 180 2.19 -3.48 -6.37
N SER A 181 1.94 -2.26 -5.90
CA SER A 181 1.12 -2.01 -4.72
C SER A 181 -0.31 -2.54 -4.87
N LYS A 182 -0.94 -2.39 -6.05
CA LYS A 182 -2.26 -2.96 -6.33
C LYS A 182 -2.25 -4.48 -6.24
N HIS A 183 -1.25 -5.13 -6.81
CA HIS A 183 -1.11 -6.58 -6.71
C HIS A 183 -0.93 -7.02 -5.25
N ASN A 184 -0.06 -6.34 -4.50
CA ASN A 184 0.15 -6.62 -3.08
C ASN A 184 -1.15 -6.45 -2.28
N LYS A 185 -1.95 -5.42 -2.56
CA LYS A 185 -3.26 -5.23 -1.96
C LYS A 185 -4.17 -6.44 -2.17
N GLU A 186 -4.22 -7.01 -3.38
CA GLU A 186 -5.02 -8.22 -3.64
C GLU A 186 -4.55 -9.42 -2.83
N VAL A 187 -3.24 -9.62 -2.71
CA VAL A 187 -2.66 -10.67 -1.86
C VAL A 187 -3.08 -10.48 -0.40
N GLN A 188 -2.99 -9.25 0.11
CA GLN A 188 -3.38 -8.93 1.49
C GLN A 188 -4.88 -9.17 1.76
N VAL A 189 -5.74 -8.79 0.82
CA VAL A 189 -7.18 -9.09 0.87
C VAL A 189 -7.43 -10.60 0.98
N GLN A 190 -6.66 -11.42 0.25
CA GLN A 190 -6.77 -12.87 0.33
C GLN A 190 -6.32 -13.41 1.69
N VAL A 191 -5.23 -12.88 2.25
CA VAL A 191 -4.74 -13.27 3.58
C VAL A 191 -5.80 -12.99 4.67
N ILE A 192 -6.42 -11.81 4.64
CA ILE A 192 -7.50 -11.43 5.56
C ILE A 192 -8.67 -12.41 5.45
N LYS A 193 -9.12 -12.71 4.22
CA LYS A 193 -10.24 -13.64 3.97
C LYS A 193 -9.91 -15.06 4.41
N ALA A 194 -8.69 -15.52 4.15
CA ALA A 194 -8.23 -16.86 4.53
C ALA A 194 -8.16 -17.01 6.06
N CYS A 195 -7.63 -16.01 6.75
CA CYS A 195 -7.62 -15.91 8.20
C CYS A 195 -9.04 -16.03 8.77
N ALA A 196 -9.97 -15.21 8.31
CA ALA A 196 -11.36 -15.25 8.78
C ALA A 196 -12.02 -16.61 8.52
N SER A 197 -11.82 -17.17 7.32
CA SER A 197 -12.38 -18.47 6.94
C SER A 197 -11.86 -19.60 7.83
N LYS A 198 -10.57 -19.58 8.16
CA LYS A 198 -9.93 -20.56 9.06
C LYS A 198 -10.52 -20.48 10.47
N SER A 199 -10.66 -19.27 11.04
CA SER A 199 -11.26 -19.10 12.37
C SER A 199 -12.70 -19.62 12.40
N ILE A 200 -13.51 -19.33 11.37
CA ILE A 200 -14.90 -19.83 11.27
C ILE A 200 -14.95 -21.36 11.15
N ALA A 201 -14.04 -21.97 10.39
CA ALA A 201 -14.00 -23.41 10.18
C ALA A 201 -13.64 -24.18 11.47
N ASN A 202 -12.73 -23.65 12.27
CA ASN A 202 -12.29 -24.28 13.52
C ASN A 202 -13.41 -24.40 14.56
N VAL A 203 -14.34 -23.45 14.58
CA VAL A 203 -15.43 -23.39 15.57
C VAL A 203 -16.25 -24.67 15.61
N GLU A 204 -16.63 -25.22 14.45
CA GLU A 204 -17.48 -26.41 14.42
C GLU A 204 -16.74 -27.66 14.93
N HIS A 205 -15.43 -27.74 14.68
CA HIS A 205 -14.59 -28.77 15.26
C HIS A 205 -14.55 -28.64 16.79
N GLU A 206 -14.21 -27.47 17.33
CA GLU A 206 -14.12 -27.24 18.77
C GLU A 206 -15.44 -27.53 19.50
N LEU A 207 -16.56 -27.00 18.99
CA LEU A 207 -17.89 -27.24 19.55
C LEU A 207 -18.27 -28.73 19.56
N SER A 208 -17.82 -29.50 18.56
CA SER A 208 -18.10 -30.94 18.46
C SER A 208 -17.30 -31.79 19.46
N THR A 209 -16.15 -31.28 19.93
CA THR A 209 -15.25 -32.02 20.84
C THR A 209 -15.58 -31.82 22.32
N ILE A 210 -16.53 -30.94 22.64
CA ILE A 210 -16.95 -30.71 24.03
C ILE A 210 -17.46 -32.02 24.62
N PRO A 211 -16.85 -32.50 25.72
CA PRO A 211 -17.18 -33.79 26.32
C PRO A 211 -18.68 -33.91 26.60
N THR A 212 -19.22 -35.07 26.27
CA THR A 212 -20.51 -35.49 26.82
C THR A 212 -20.34 -35.70 28.32
N CYS A 213 -21.18 -35.06 29.13
CA CYS A 213 -21.22 -35.38 30.55
C CYS A 213 -21.52 -36.88 30.69
N MET A 214 -20.61 -37.60 31.32
CA MET A 214 -20.90 -38.95 31.77
C MET A 214 -21.71 -38.86 33.06
N TYR A 215 -22.77 -39.66 33.12
CA TYR A 215 -23.68 -39.75 34.27
C TYR A 215 -23.00 -40.43 35.46
#